data_AF-A0AAW2R5U1-F1
#
_entry.id   AF-A0AAW2R5U1-F1
#
_cell.length_a   1.000
_cell.length_b   1.000
_cell.length_c   1.000
_cell.angle_alpha   90.00
_cell.angle_beta   90.00
_cell.angle_gamma   90.00
#
_symmetry.space_group_name_H-M   'P 1'
#
loop_
_entity.id
_entity.type
_entity.pdbx_description
1 polymer ?
#
loop_
_entity_poly.entity_id
_entity_poly.type
_entity_poly.pdbx_seq_one_letter_code
_entity_poly.pdbx_strand_id
1 'polypeptide(L)'
;MVWEQLHSVTSPNFSTSFANRIFSDVAGDITIVVDGESFLLHKFPLVARSGKIRKLVADAKNASLSKLELPNFPGGPEAFELAAKFCYGLNFEITTTNVAPLRCAAEYLEMTEDYREENLVERTETYLTQVVCQSLDKSVEVLSACESLLPLADEIGIPETCISAIARNACREQLVSGLSRLDCNTGSLELKDRCLEWWVEDLSVLGIDFYHRVISAMGQSGVRTHTIVASLMHYAQTSLKGIGKPQIWNPAREILA
;
A
#
# COMPACT_ATOMS: atom_id res chain seq x y z
N MET A 1 2.83 -50.99 36.77
CA MET A 1 2.13 -50.85 35.47
C MET A 1 1.36 -49.55 35.54
N VAL A 2 1.88 -48.56 34.82
CA VAL A 2 1.61 -47.13 35.00
C VAL A 2 0.69 -46.67 33.87
N TRP A 3 -0.50 -46.20 34.27
CA TRP A 3 -1.33 -45.10 33.76
C TRP A 3 -1.68 -44.99 32.27
N GLU A 4 -3.00 -44.86 32.04
CA GLU A 4 -3.68 -44.44 30.82
C GLU A 4 -3.26 -43.03 30.38
N GLN A 5 -2.99 -42.87 29.07
CA GLN A 5 -2.85 -41.57 28.44
C GLN A 5 -3.89 -41.44 27.32
N LEU A 6 -5.05 -40.90 27.70
CA LEU A 6 -5.93 -40.21 26.77
C LEU A 6 -5.11 -39.11 26.08
N HIS A 7 -4.94 -39.25 24.77
CA HIS A 7 -4.49 -38.14 23.95
C HIS A 7 -5.65 -37.13 23.88
N SER A 8 -5.50 -36.03 24.59
CA SER A 8 -6.36 -34.86 24.45
C SER A 8 -6.25 -34.36 23.01
N VAL A 9 -7.33 -34.51 22.25
CA VAL A 9 -7.51 -33.75 21.01
C VAL A 9 -7.57 -32.29 21.42
N THR A 10 -6.50 -31.55 21.17
CA THR A 10 -6.46 -30.12 21.34
C THR A 10 -7.43 -29.50 20.34
N SER A 11 -8.52 -28.95 20.85
CA SER A 11 -9.42 -28.09 20.09
C SER A 11 -8.58 -27.00 19.41
N PRO A 12 -8.81 -26.67 18.13
CA PRO A 12 -8.14 -25.54 17.54
C PRO A 12 -8.55 -24.31 18.34
N ASN A 13 -7.55 -23.60 18.88
CA ASN A 13 -7.76 -22.31 19.52
C ASN A 13 -8.30 -21.36 18.45
N PHE A 14 -9.62 -21.23 18.37
CA PHE A 14 -10.26 -20.16 17.64
C PHE A 14 -9.88 -18.87 18.35
N SER A 15 -8.85 -18.20 17.84
CA SER A 15 -8.58 -16.81 18.20
C SER A 15 -9.84 -16.02 17.85
N THR A 16 -10.55 -15.54 18.86
CA THR A 16 -11.72 -14.67 18.69
C THR A 16 -11.24 -13.28 18.29
N SER A 17 -10.61 -13.18 17.11
CA SER A 17 -10.38 -11.90 16.45
C SER A 17 -11.74 -11.28 16.14
N PHE A 18 -11.85 -9.95 16.32
CA PHE A 18 -13.04 -9.17 16.01
C PHE A 18 -13.57 -9.44 14.59
N ALA A 19 -12.69 -9.80 13.64
CA ALA A 19 -13.04 -10.15 12.27
C ALA A 19 -14.08 -11.29 12.17
N ASN A 20 -14.04 -12.30 13.06
CA ASN A 20 -14.98 -13.43 13.00
C ASN A 20 -16.42 -13.04 13.37
N ARG A 21 -16.64 -11.93 14.11
CA ARG A 21 -17.98 -11.46 14.48
C ARG A 21 -18.63 -10.59 13.40
N ILE A 22 -17.84 -10.04 12.47
CA ILE A 22 -18.35 -9.15 11.41
C ILE A 22 -19.20 -9.93 10.40
N PHE A 23 -18.97 -11.23 10.26
CA PHE A 23 -19.54 -12.06 9.18
C PHE A 23 -20.66 -13.01 9.61
N SER A 24 -21.18 -12.98 10.86
CA SER A 24 -22.05 -14.06 11.38
C SER A 24 -23.42 -13.65 11.95
N ASP A 25 -24.48 -14.13 11.29
CA ASP A 25 -25.75 -14.55 11.92
C ASP A 25 -25.92 -16.10 11.89
N VAL A 26 -25.04 -16.82 11.17
CA VAL A 26 -25.08 -18.29 10.94
C VAL A 26 -23.64 -18.85 10.93
N ALA A 27 -23.49 -20.18 11.07
CA ALA A 27 -22.20 -20.87 11.06
C ALA A 27 -21.54 -20.85 9.67
N GLY A 28 -20.26 -20.42 9.60
CA GLY A 28 -19.46 -20.44 8.39
C GLY A 28 -19.12 -21.84 7.88
N ASP A 29 -18.88 -21.96 6.57
CA ASP A 29 -18.63 -23.24 5.86
C ASP A 29 -17.21 -23.34 5.25
N ILE A 30 -16.36 -22.34 5.49
CA ILE A 30 -14.96 -22.29 5.11
C ILE A 30 -14.12 -21.45 6.08
N THR A 31 -12.94 -21.94 6.43
CA THR A 31 -11.91 -21.18 7.13
C THR A 31 -10.82 -20.78 6.13
N ILE A 32 -10.51 -19.50 5.99
CA ILE A 32 -9.38 -19.03 5.19
C ILE A 32 -8.31 -18.53 6.16
N VAL A 33 -7.09 -19.04 6.04
CA VAL A 33 -5.94 -18.62 6.84
C VAL A 33 -5.03 -17.76 5.99
N VAL A 34 -4.85 -16.51 6.40
CA VAL A 34 -4.02 -15.50 5.72
C VAL A 34 -2.88 -15.14 6.64
N ASP A 35 -1.64 -15.45 6.25
CA ASP A 35 -0.43 -15.16 7.03
C ASP A 35 -0.50 -15.56 8.52
N GLY A 36 -1.19 -16.68 8.79
CA GLY A 36 -1.38 -17.22 10.14
C GLY A 36 -2.68 -16.79 10.84
N GLU A 37 -3.37 -15.78 10.33
CA GLU A 37 -4.67 -15.33 10.85
C GLU A 37 -5.83 -16.08 10.21
N SER A 38 -6.81 -16.52 11.03
CA SER A 38 -7.91 -17.36 10.57
C SER A 38 -9.23 -16.60 10.49
N PHE A 39 -9.87 -16.67 9.33
CA PHE A 39 -11.18 -16.08 9.03
C PHE A 39 -12.21 -17.18 8.79
N LEU A 40 -13.23 -17.28 9.65
CA LEU A 40 -14.37 -18.16 9.44
C LEU A 40 -15.42 -17.44 8.59
N LEU A 41 -15.65 -17.95 7.38
CA LEU A 41 -16.42 -17.29 6.32
C LEU A 41 -17.40 -18.25 5.65
N HIS A 42 -18.12 -17.74 4.65
CA HIS A 42 -19.05 -18.46 3.80
C HIS A 42 -18.50 -18.52 2.37
N LYS A 43 -18.56 -19.69 1.74
CA LYS A 43 -18.08 -19.91 0.36
C LYS A 43 -18.82 -19.03 -0.62
N PHE A 44 -20.14 -18.95 -0.51
CA PHE A 44 -21.00 -18.29 -1.50
C PHE A 44 -20.65 -16.82 -1.75
N PRO A 45 -20.55 -15.92 -0.73
CA PRO A 45 -20.14 -14.54 -0.95
C PRO A 45 -18.77 -14.40 -1.62
N LEU A 46 -17.82 -15.26 -1.26
CA LEU A 46 -16.44 -15.18 -1.75
C LEU A 46 -16.33 -15.66 -3.21
N VAL A 47 -16.85 -16.85 -3.53
CA VAL A 47 -16.75 -17.40 -4.89
C VAL A 47 -17.53 -16.58 -5.91
N ALA A 48 -18.55 -15.84 -5.47
CA ALA A 48 -19.31 -14.93 -6.33
C ALA A 48 -18.45 -13.77 -6.86
N ARG A 49 -17.40 -13.34 -6.16
CA ARG A 49 -16.60 -12.15 -6.52
C ARG A 49 -15.11 -12.39 -6.72
N SER A 50 -14.57 -13.51 -6.25
CA SER A 50 -13.15 -13.86 -6.40
C SER A 50 -12.98 -15.08 -7.31
N GLY A 51 -12.25 -14.90 -8.41
CA GLY A 51 -11.87 -15.98 -9.30
C GLY A 51 -10.96 -17.01 -8.67
N LYS A 52 -9.97 -16.54 -7.90
CA LYS A 52 -9.02 -17.43 -7.23
C LYS A 52 -9.70 -18.28 -6.17
N ILE A 53 -10.54 -17.69 -5.31
CA ILE A 53 -11.27 -18.48 -4.29
C ILE A 53 -12.23 -19.45 -4.97
N ARG A 54 -12.90 -19.05 -6.07
CA ARG A 54 -13.76 -19.96 -6.84
C ARG A 54 -13.00 -21.17 -7.37
N LYS A 55 -11.80 -20.97 -7.94
CA LYS A 55 -10.92 -22.06 -8.42
C LYS A 55 -10.49 -22.96 -7.27
N LEU A 56 -9.96 -22.39 -6.19
CA LEU A 56 -9.53 -23.14 -5.01
C LEU A 56 -10.66 -23.98 -4.40
N VAL A 57 -11.88 -23.44 -4.31
CA VAL A 57 -13.06 -24.17 -3.81
C VAL A 57 -13.56 -25.23 -4.81
N ALA A 58 -13.33 -25.06 -6.11
CA ALA A 58 -13.70 -26.06 -7.12
C ALA A 58 -12.73 -27.25 -7.14
N ASP A 59 -11.43 -26.98 -7.12
CA ASP A 59 -10.36 -28.00 -7.10
C ASP A 59 -10.40 -28.83 -5.81
N ALA A 60 -10.88 -28.20 -4.75
CA ALA A 60 -11.09 -28.79 -3.45
C ALA A 60 -12.11 -29.93 -3.38
N LYS A 61 -12.98 -30.11 -4.38
CA LYS A 61 -14.12 -31.06 -4.29
C LYS A 61 -13.75 -32.54 -4.05
N ASN A 62 -12.46 -32.88 -4.10
CA ASN A 62 -11.94 -34.23 -3.82
C ASN A 62 -11.43 -34.44 -2.38
N ALA A 63 -11.26 -33.37 -1.58
CA ALA A 63 -10.84 -33.43 -0.18
C ALA A 63 -11.78 -32.54 0.66
N SER A 64 -12.13 -32.95 1.87
CA SER A 64 -12.99 -32.15 2.76
C SER A 64 -12.31 -30.84 3.16
N LEU A 65 -12.35 -29.81 2.31
CA LEU A 65 -11.72 -28.52 2.54
C LEU A 65 -12.69 -27.60 3.29
N SER A 66 -12.59 -27.71 4.61
CA SER A 66 -13.03 -26.69 5.56
C SER A 66 -11.98 -25.60 5.76
N LYS A 67 -10.78 -25.72 5.17
CA LYS A 67 -9.65 -24.80 5.40
C LYS A 67 -8.86 -24.50 4.12
N LEU A 68 -8.65 -23.23 3.78
CA LEU A 68 -7.72 -22.76 2.75
C LEU A 68 -6.60 -21.93 3.39
N GLU A 69 -5.40 -21.97 2.82
CA GLU A 69 -4.26 -21.16 3.28
C GLU A 69 -3.79 -20.25 2.14
N LEU A 70 -3.59 -18.97 2.46
CA LEU A 70 -3.11 -17.93 1.56
C LEU A 70 -1.85 -17.30 2.20
N PRO A 71 -0.67 -17.92 2.02
CA PRO A 71 0.58 -17.37 2.54
C PRO A 71 1.10 -16.22 1.67
N ASN A 72 1.81 -15.30 2.31
CA ASN A 72 2.38 -14.07 1.75
C ASN A 72 1.31 -13.25 1.02
N PHE A 73 0.19 -12.98 1.69
CA PHE A 73 -0.92 -12.28 1.06
C PHE A 73 -0.58 -10.80 0.90
N PRO A 74 -0.75 -10.21 -0.30
CA PRO A 74 -0.39 -8.81 -0.52
C PRO A 74 -1.27 -7.89 0.34
N GLY A 75 -0.63 -7.05 1.14
CA GLY A 75 -1.31 -6.18 2.10
C GLY A 75 -1.76 -6.87 3.39
N GLY A 76 -1.41 -8.15 3.57
CA GLY A 76 -1.64 -8.89 4.80
C GLY A 76 -3.11 -9.21 5.13
N PRO A 77 -3.37 -9.72 6.34
CA PRO A 77 -4.71 -10.05 6.82
C PRO A 77 -5.69 -8.87 6.77
N GLU A 78 -5.22 -7.64 6.98
CA GLU A 78 -6.05 -6.44 6.96
C GLU A 78 -6.62 -6.15 5.57
N ALA A 79 -5.80 -6.29 4.52
CA ALA A 79 -6.26 -6.14 3.14
C ALA A 79 -7.25 -7.25 2.76
N PHE A 80 -6.99 -8.48 3.21
CA PHE A 80 -7.93 -9.58 3.03
C PHE A 80 -9.26 -9.33 3.73
N GLU A 81 -9.27 -8.79 4.96
CA GLU A 81 -10.50 -8.48 5.68
C GLU A 81 -11.36 -7.48 4.90
N LEU A 82 -10.76 -6.45 4.30
CA LEU A 82 -11.47 -5.49 3.45
C LEU A 82 -12.02 -6.15 2.17
N ALA A 83 -11.22 -7.01 1.53
CA ALA A 83 -11.69 -7.77 0.37
C ALA A 83 -12.84 -8.74 0.73
N ALA A 84 -12.79 -9.35 1.92
CA ALA A 84 -13.87 -10.19 2.43
C ALA A 84 -15.13 -9.36 2.73
N LYS A 85 -15.00 -8.21 3.42
CA LYS A 85 -16.11 -7.25 3.61
C LYS A 85 -16.76 -6.88 2.28
N PHE A 86 -15.95 -6.59 1.26
CA PHE A 86 -16.43 -6.35 -0.09
C PHE A 86 -17.30 -7.52 -0.60
N CYS A 87 -16.80 -8.75 -0.52
CA CYS A 87 -17.53 -9.95 -0.97
C CYS A 87 -18.92 -10.09 -0.33
N TYR A 88 -19.02 -9.76 0.96
CA TYR A 88 -20.28 -9.77 1.72
C TYR A 88 -21.20 -8.58 1.42
N GLY A 89 -20.76 -7.61 0.61
CA GLY A 89 -21.51 -6.38 0.37
C GLY A 89 -21.53 -5.43 1.57
N LEU A 90 -20.57 -5.58 2.49
CA LEU A 90 -20.40 -4.66 3.60
C LEU A 90 -19.70 -3.39 3.11
N ASN A 91 -20.15 -2.25 3.62
CA ASN A 91 -19.54 -0.96 3.32
C ASN A 91 -18.24 -0.80 4.11
N PHE A 92 -17.23 -0.28 3.44
CA PHE A 92 -15.99 0.20 4.02
C PHE A 92 -15.46 1.35 3.16
N GLU A 93 -14.56 2.15 3.72
CA GLU A 93 -13.96 3.28 3.03
C GLU A 93 -12.64 2.88 2.36
N ILE A 94 -12.48 3.25 1.09
CA ILE A 94 -11.19 3.20 0.41
C ILE A 94 -10.48 4.53 0.68
N THR A 95 -9.26 4.46 1.19
CA THR A 95 -8.43 5.59 1.60
C THR A 95 -7.06 5.51 0.93
N THR A 96 -6.27 6.57 1.02
CA THR A 96 -4.88 6.57 0.54
C THR A 96 -4.01 5.54 1.27
N THR A 97 -4.29 5.28 2.54
CA THR A 97 -3.57 4.29 3.36
C THR A 97 -3.87 2.84 2.99
N ASN A 98 -5.05 2.54 2.42
CA ASN A 98 -5.46 1.16 2.16
C ASN A 98 -5.59 0.80 0.67
N VAL A 99 -5.63 1.77 -0.25
CA VAL A 99 -5.93 1.50 -1.65
C VAL A 99 -4.85 0.66 -2.33
N ALA A 100 -3.56 0.91 -2.07
CA ALA A 100 -2.47 0.11 -2.65
C ALA A 100 -2.52 -1.36 -2.21
N PRO A 101 -2.53 -1.68 -0.89
CA PRO A 101 -2.63 -3.08 -0.46
C PRO A 101 -3.93 -3.73 -0.91
N LEU A 102 -5.05 -2.99 -0.94
CA LEU A 102 -6.34 -3.50 -1.40
C LEU A 102 -6.37 -3.80 -2.91
N ARG A 103 -5.76 -2.94 -3.75
CA ARG A 103 -5.64 -3.16 -5.20
C ARG A 103 -4.78 -4.39 -5.50
N CYS A 104 -3.69 -4.59 -4.76
CA CYS A 104 -2.86 -5.80 -4.85
C CYS A 104 -3.58 -7.06 -4.37
N ALA A 105 -4.33 -6.97 -3.25
CA ALA A 105 -5.18 -8.06 -2.75
C ALA A 105 -6.27 -8.44 -3.77
N ALA A 106 -6.92 -7.45 -4.37
CA ALA A 106 -7.94 -7.65 -5.38
C ALA A 106 -7.37 -8.33 -6.64
N GLU A 107 -6.17 -7.93 -7.08
CA GLU A 107 -5.45 -8.59 -8.17
C GLU A 107 -5.17 -10.05 -7.82
N TYR A 108 -4.54 -10.29 -6.67
CA TYR A 108 -4.16 -11.62 -6.22
C TYR A 108 -5.36 -12.55 -6.12
N LEU A 109 -6.51 -12.05 -5.67
CA LEU A 109 -7.76 -12.80 -5.55
C LEU A 109 -8.56 -12.90 -6.87
N GLU A 110 -8.07 -12.31 -7.96
CA GLU A 110 -8.76 -12.24 -9.25
C GLU A 110 -10.18 -11.66 -9.10
N MET A 111 -10.30 -10.52 -8.42
CA MET A 111 -11.58 -9.83 -8.17
C MET A 111 -11.88 -8.84 -9.30
N THR A 112 -12.07 -9.37 -10.50
CA THR A 112 -12.27 -8.63 -11.76
C THR A 112 -13.73 -8.60 -12.21
N GLU A 113 -13.98 -7.84 -13.27
CA GLU A 113 -15.32 -7.65 -13.84
C GLU A 113 -15.90 -8.90 -14.52
N ASP A 114 -15.06 -9.93 -14.73
CA ASP A 114 -15.49 -11.25 -15.18
C ASP A 114 -16.42 -11.96 -14.16
N TYR A 115 -16.37 -11.54 -12.89
CA TYR A 115 -17.14 -12.14 -11.80
C TYR A 115 -18.33 -11.28 -11.36
N ARG A 116 -18.16 -9.97 -11.36
CA ARG A 116 -19.19 -9.01 -10.94
C ARG A 116 -18.85 -7.63 -11.51
N GLU A 117 -19.84 -6.88 -11.96
CA GLU A 117 -19.64 -5.48 -12.35
C GLU A 117 -19.22 -4.60 -11.14
N GLU A 118 -18.33 -3.64 -11.38
CA GLU A 118 -17.73 -2.78 -10.35
C GLU A 118 -17.08 -3.59 -9.21
N ASN A 119 -16.36 -4.65 -9.57
CA ASN A 119 -15.58 -5.46 -8.66
C ASN A 119 -14.41 -4.67 -8.05
N LEU A 120 -13.72 -5.30 -7.12
CA LEU A 120 -12.77 -4.61 -6.26
C LEU A 120 -11.56 -4.06 -7.04
N VAL A 121 -11.13 -4.72 -8.12
CA VAL A 121 -10.08 -4.20 -9.02
C VAL A 121 -10.52 -2.87 -9.62
N GLU A 122 -11.65 -2.81 -10.33
CA GLU A 122 -12.14 -1.56 -10.95
C GLU A 122 -12.39 -0.46 -9.92
N ARG A 123 -12.93 -0.81 -8.75
CA ARG A 123 -13.27 0.15 -7.70
C ARG A 123 -12.02 0.80 -7.09
N THR A 124 -10.95 0.02 -6.91
CA THR A 124 -9.67 0.56 -6.41
C THR A 124 -8.93 1.35 -7.50
N GLU A 125 -8.98 0.91 -8.76
CA GLU A 125 -8.44 1.63 -9.92
C GLU A 125 -9.11 3.00 -10.10
N THR A 126 -10.43 3.05 -9.96
CA THR A 126 -11.20 4.30 -9.99
C THR A 126 -10.75 5.26 -8.88
N TYR A 127 -10.53 4.77 -7.66
CA TYR A 127 -10.03 5.61 -6.57
C TYR A 127 -8.61 6.13 -6.84
N LEU A 128 -7.72 5.28 -7.36
CA LEU A 128 -6.36 5.67 -7.75
C LEU A 128 -6.39 6.80 -8.79
N THR A 129 -7.19 6.66 -9.84
CA THR A 129 -7.22 7.62 -10.95
C THR A 129 -7.98 8.91 -10.63
N GLN A 130 -9.11 8.81 -9.92
CA GLN A 130 -9.99 9.95 -9.68
C GLN A 130 -9.69 10.72 -8.40
N VAL A 131 -9.08 10.08 -7.39
CA VAL A 131 -8.79 10.71 -6.10
C VAL A 131 -7.30 10.87 -5.88
N VAL A 132 -6.54 9.78 -5.97
CA VAL A 132 -5.10 9.78 -5.66
C VAL A 132 -4.34 10.60 -6.69
N CYS A 133 -4.51 10.33 -7.97
CA CYS A 133 -3.78 11.01 -9.04
C CYS A 133 -4.09 12.51 -9.14
N GLN A 134 -5.16 13.00 -8.51
CA GLN A 134 -5.51 14.43 -8.52
C GLN A 134 -4.74 15.24 -7.48
N SER A 135 -3.98 14.58 -6.60
CA SER A 135 -3.28 15.18 -5.46
C SER A 135 -1.86 14.64 -5.36
N LEU A 136 -0.87 15.52 -5.26
CA LEU A 136 0.54 15.11 -5.18
C LEU A 136 0.82 14.40 -3.83
N ASP A 137 0.39 14.97 -2.71
CA ASP A 137 0.48 14.39 -1.36
C ASP A 137 -0.07 12.96 -1.31
N LYS A 138 -1.29 12.77 -1.81
CA LYS A 138 -1.94 11.45 -1.83
C LYS A 138 -1.20 10.46 -2.72
N SER A 139 -0.67 10.92 -3.86
CA SER A 139 0.12 10.08 -4.77
C SER A 139 1.43 9.63 -4.12
N VAL A 140 2.07 10.51 -3.33
CA VAL A 140 3.28 10.18 -2.57
C VAL A 140 2.98 9.18 -1.45
N GLU A 141 1.89 9.38 -0.71
CA GLU A 141 1.46 8.46 0.34
C GLU A 141 1.21 7.04 -0.19
N VAL A 142 0.46 6.93 -1.30
CA VAL A 142 0.19 5.64 -1.95
C VAL A 142 1.46 5.01 -2.53
N LEU A 143 2.35 5.82 -3.12
CA LEU A 143 3.62 5.34 -3.64
C LEU A 143 4.53 4.79 -2.53
N SER A 144 4.58 5.44 -1.37
CA SER A 144 5.32 4.95 -0.21
C SER A 144 4.76 3.61 0.29
N ALA A 145 3.44 3.45 0.31
CA ALA A 145 2.81 2.17 0.67
C ALA A 145 3.14 1.03 -0.31
N CYS A 146 3.52 1.33 -1.55
CA CYS A 146 3.90 0.31 -2.53
C CYS A 146 5.22 -0.40 -2.19
N GLU A 147 6.08 0.19 -1.35
CA GLU A 147 7.39 -0.39 -0.99
C GLU A 147 7.25 -1.77 -0.34
N SER A 148 6.21 -1.97 0.49
CA SER A 148 5.93 -3.24 1.15
C SER A 148 5.14 -4.23 0.28
N LEU A 149 4.79 -3.85 -0.95
CA LEU A 149 3.91 -4.60 -1.85
C LEU A 149 4.63 -5.07 -3.14
N LEU A 150 5.93 -4.83 -3.23
CA LEU A 150 6.75 -5.29 -4.35
C LEU A 150 6.94 -6.82 -4.32
N PRO A 151 7.00 -7.50 -5.47
CA PRO A 151 6.99 -6.93 -6.84
C PRO A 151 5.59 -6.66 -7.41
N LEU A 152 4.53 -7.19 -6.78
CA LEU A 152 3.18 -7.19 -7.34
C LEU A 152 2.66 -5.78 -7.65
N ALA A 153 2.91 -4.81 -6.77
CA ALA A 153 2.49 -3.43 -7.00
C ALA A 153 3.09 -2.83 -8.29
N ASP A 154 4.33 -3.17 -8.62
CA ASP A 154 5.00 -2.69 -9.83
C ASP A 154 4.46 -3.40 -11.08
N GLU A 155 4.18 -4.71 -10.98
CA GLU A 155 3.58 -5.51 -12.07
C GLU A 155 2.20 -4.98 -12.50
N ILE A 156 1.39 -4.53 -11.54
CA ILE A 156 0.07 -3.96 -11.81
C ILE A 156 0.09 -2.44 -12.07
N GLY A 157 1.27 -1.80 -12.00
CA GLY A 157 1.45 -0.41 -12.44
C GLY A 157 0.97 0.68 -11.47
N ILE A 158 0.75 0.39 -10.18
CA ILE A 158 0.41 1.45 -9.19
C ILE A 158 1.52 2.49 -9.08
N PRO A 159 2.81 2.12 -8.93
CA PRO A 159 3.89 3.09 -8.80
C PRO A 159 3.97 4.01 -10.01
N GLU A 160 3.90 3.47 -11.22
CA GLU A 160 4.04 4.25 -12.46
C GLU A 160 2.92 5.29 -12.62
N THR A 161 1.71 4.89 -12.24
CA THR A 161 0.54 5.77 -12.20
C THR A 161 0.74 6.92 -11.21
N CYS A 162 1.21 6.61 -9.99
CA CYS A 162 1.48 7.62 -8.96
C CYS A 162 2.64 8.55 -9.35
N ILE A 163 3.75 8.02 -9.89
CA ILE A 163 4.91 8.77 -10.36
C ILE A 163 4.51 9.77 -11.45
N SER A 164 3.73 9.30 -12.44
CA SER A 164 3.21 10.15 -13.51
C SER A 164 2.29 11.25 -12.96
N ALA A 165 1.44 10.93 -11.99
CA ALA A 165 0.57 11.91 -11.34
C ALA A 165 1.35 12.97 -10.55
N ILE A 166 2.37 12.56 -9.78
CA ILE A 166 3.25 13.47 -9.04
C ILE A 166 3.92 14.46 -10.01
N ALA A 167 4.53 13.96 -11.08
CA ALA A 167 5.23 14.81 -12.04
C ALA A 167 4.28 15.78 -12.75
N ARG A 168 3.09 15.31 -13.16
CA ARG A 168 2.05 16.13 -13.77
C ARG A 168 1.53 17.22 -12.83
N ASN A 169 1.24 16.87 -11.58
CA ASN A 169 0.71 17.81 -10.58
C ASN A 169 1.76 18.86 -10.21
N ALA A 170 3.02 18.46 -9.99
CA ALA A 170 4.11 19.39 -9.73
C ALA A 170 4.34 20.37 -10.89
N CYS A 171 4.33 19.90 -12.13
CA CYS A 171 4.46 20.75 -13.31
C CYS A 171 3.28 21.75 -13.42
N ARG A 172 2.05 21.26 -13.24
CA ARG A 172 0.84 22.10 -13.26
C ARG A 172 0.90 23.21 -12.20
N GLU A 173 1.29 22.89 -10.97
CA GLU A 173 1.41 23.88 -9.89
C GLU A 173 2.49 24.93 -10.18
N GLN A 174 3.63 24.52 -10.74
CA GLN A 174 4.69 25.46 -11.13
C GLN A 174 4.23 26.44 -12.22
N LEU A 175 3.39 25.99 -13.17
CA LEU A 175 2.81 26.85 -14.19
C LEU A 175 1.81 27.84 -13.60
N VAL A 176 0.89 27.37 -12.75
CA VAL A 176 -0.11 28.22 -12.08
C VAL A 176 0.57 29.27 -11.20
N SER A 177 1.56 28.86 -10.41
CA SER A 177 2.39 29.78 -9.63
C SER A 177 3.11 30.77 -10.56
N GLY A 178 3.80 30.28 -11.59
CA GLY A 178 4.53 31.12 -12.56
C GLY A 178 3.68 32.20 -13.22
N LEU A 179 2.47 31.86 -13.67
CA LEU A 179 1.52 32.82 -14.26
C LEU A 179 1.08 33.88 -13.24
N SER A 180 0.74 33.46 -12.02
CA SER A 180 0.35 34.37 -10.94
C SER A 180 1.47 35.37 -10.59
N ARG A 181 2.73 35.03 -10.88
CA ARG A 181 3.89 35.91 -10.69
C ARG A 181 4.04 36.98 -11.78
N LEU A 182 3.47 36.75 -12.96
CA LEU A 182 3.53 37.67 -14.10
C LEU A 182 2.42 38.74 -14.01
N ASP A 183 1.28 38.41 -13.41
CA ASP A 183 0.17 39.35 -13.21
C ASP A 183 0.45 40.39 -12.10
N CYS A 184 1.42 40.12 -11.21
CA CYS A 184 1.83 41.06 -10.16
C CYS A 184 3.04 41.93 -10.58
N ASN A 185 2.76 43.02 -11.29
CA ASN A 185 3.71 44.12 -11.54
C ASN A 185 4.00 44.95 -10.28
N THR A 186 4.59 44.39 -9.21
CA THR A 186 5.22 45.23 -8.16
C THR A 186 6.25 44.45 -7.33
N GLY A 187 7.53 44.70 -7.58
CA GLY A 187 8.57 45.02 -6.58
C GLY A 187 8.85 44.15 -5.34
N SER A 188 8.25 42.98 -5.12
CA SER A 188 8.59 42.14 -3.96
C SER A 188 9.44 40.92 -4.36
N LEU A 189 10.76 41.14 -4.34
CA LEU A 189 11.78 40.11 -4.59
C LEU A 189 11.99 39.18 -3.37
N GLU A 190 11.43 39.50 -2.20
CA GLU A 190 11.78 38.84 -0.93
C GLU A 190 10.70 37.93 -0.34
N LEU A 191 9.45 37.94 -0.84
CA LEU A 191 8.39 37.04 -0.35
C LEU A 191 8.20 35.78 -1.22
N LYS A 192 9.00 35.62 -2.29
CA LYS A 192 8.73 34.67 -3.39
C LYS A 192 9.51 33.36 -3.34
N ASP A 193 10.26 33.14 -2.26
CA ASP A 193 11.12 31.96 -2.03
C ASP A 193 10.54 30.97 -1.01
N ARG A 194 9.50 31.37 -0.25
CA ARG A 194 8.76 30.46 0.65
C ARG A 194 7.83 29.48 -0.08
N CYS A 195 7.71 29.63 -1.39
CA CYS A 195 7.05 28.67 -2.28
C CYS A 195 8.06 27.65 -2.84
N LEU A 196 9.19 27.41 -2.16
CA LEU A 196 10.03 26.26 -2.40
C LEU A 196 9.33 25.01 -1.85
N GLU A 197 8.28 24.64 -2.58
CA GLU A 197 7.92 23.26 -2.86
C GLU A 197 7.64 22.42 -1.62
N TRP A 198 6.44 22.57 -1.06
CA TRP A 198 5.86 21.73 0.00
C TRP A 198 6.12 20.23 -0.21
N TRP A 199 6.16 19.79 -1.47
CA TRP A 199 6.45 18.42 -1.85
C TRP A 199 7.90 17.96 -1.61
N VAL A 200 8.85 18.86 -1.35
CA VAL A 200 10.24 18.49 -1.02
C VAL A 200 10.30 17.64 0.25
N GLU A 201 9.52 18.02 1.26
CA GLU A 201 9.42 17.28 2.52
C GLU A 201 8.66 15.98 2.30
N ASP A 202 7.55 16.01 1.56
CA ASP A 202 6.74 14.83 1.27
C ASP A 202 7.51 13.78 0.47
N LEU A 203 8.29 14.18 -0.54
CA LEU A 203 9.10 13.22 -1.32
C LEU A 203 10.23 12.59 -0.51
N SER A 204 10.64 13.19 0.61
CA SER A 204 11.73 12.67 1.44
C SER A 204 11.39 11.38 2.18
N VAL A 205 10.11 11.04 2.26
CA VAL A 205 9.64 9.78 2.89
C VAL A 205 9.85 8.56 1.99
N LEU A 206 10.07 8.77 0.68
CA LEU A 206 10.20 7.70 -0.30
C LEU A 206 11.56 7.00 -0.20
N GLY A 207 11.57 5.69 -0.36
CA GLY A 207 12.77 4.91 -0.60
C GLY A 207 13.51 5.38 -1.86
N ILE A 208 14.83 5.19 -1.89
CA ILE A 208 15.71 5.75 -2.92
C ILE A 208 15.29 5.40 -4.35
N ASP A 209 14.75 4.19 -4.56
CA ASP A 209 14.33 3.73 -5.88
C ASP A 209 13.12 4.52 -6.40
N PHE A 210 12.08 4.68 -5.56
CA PHE A 210 10.91 5.48 -5.92
C PHE A 210 11.25 6.97 -6.00
N TYR A 211 12.05 7.49 -5.06
CA TYR A 211 12.51 8.86 -5.11
C TYR A 211 13.23 9.18 -6.43
N HIS A 212 14.16 8.32 -6.85
CA HIS A 212 14.86 8.46 -8.13
C HIS A 212 13.90 8.45 -9.33
N ARG A 213 12.93 7.52 -9.35
CA ARG A 213 11.91 7.45 -10.42
C ARG A 213 11.06 8.73 -10.47
N VAL A 214 10.62 9.24 -9.32
CA VAL A 214 9.86 10.49 -9.22
C VAL A 214 10.66 11.68 -9.75
N ILE A 215 11.90 11.88 -9.27
CA ILE A 215 12.74 13.00 -9.73
C ILE A 215 13.02 12.92 -11.23
N SER A 216 13.25 11.72 -11.75
CA SER A 216 13.44 11.49 -13.18
C SER A 216 12.19 11.88 -13.99
N ALA A 217 11.01 11.45 -13.55
CA ALA A 217 9.74 11.79 -14.19
C ALA A 217 9.43 13.29 -14.12
N MET A 218 9.73 13.94 -12.99
CA MET A 218 9.58 15.38 -12.81
C MET A 218 10.47 16.16 -13.78
N GLY A 219 11.74 15.76 -13.93
CA GLY A 219 12.65 16.36 -14.90
C GLY A 219 12.15 16.24 -16.35
N GLN A 220 11.65 15.06 -16.72
CA GLN A 220 11.07 14.82 -18.06
C GLN A 220 9.77 15.60 -18.29
N SER A 221 9.00 15.86 -17.24
CA SER A 221 7.75 16.61 -17.29
C SER A 221 7.92 18.13 -17.28
N GLY A 222 9.17 18.63 -17.28
CA GLY A 222 9.48 20.06 -17.34
C GLY A 222 9.45 20.78 -16.00
N VAL A 223 9.51 20.06 -14.88
CA VAL A 223 9.68 20.67 -13.56
C VAL A 223 11.04 21.38 -13.53
N ARG A 224 11.06 22.62 -13.01
CA ARG A 224 12.27 23.46 -13.02
C ARG A 224 13.46 22.78 -12.37
N THR A 225 14.67 22.96 -12.91
CA THR A 225 15.86 22.28 -12.38
C THR A 225 16.25 22.70 -10.97
N HIS A 226 16.17 24.00 -10.63
CA HIS A 226 16.55 24.50 -9.29
C HIS A 226 15.76 23.83 -8.14
N THR A 227 14.46 23.63 -8.37
CA THR A 227 13.51 22.90 -7.55
C THR A 227 13.91 21.43 -7.35
N ILE A 228 14.23 20.73 -8.44
CA ILE A 228 14.72 19.35 -8.39
C ILE A 228 16.00 19.27 -7.56
N VAL A 229 16.93 20.22 -7.73
CA VAL A 229 18.16 20.30 -6.94
C VAL A 229 17.86 20.55 -5.46
N ALA A 230 16.91 21.42 -5.13
CA ALA A 230 16.49 21.66 -3.74
C ALA A 230 15.93 20.39 -3.09
N SER A 231 15.07 19.65 -3.81
CA SER A 231 14.56 18.36 -3.36
C SER A 231 15.70 17.35 -3.12
N LEU A 232 16.65 17.25 -4.05
CA LEU A 232 17.80 16.34 -3.93
C LEU A 232 18.66 16.67 -2.72
N MET A 233 18.94 17.96 -2.49
CA MET A 233 19.70 18.40 -1.32
C MET A 233 18.95 18.08 -0.02
N HIS A 234 17.64 18.30 0.03
CA HIS A 234 16.83 17.98 1.21
C HIS A 234 16.79 16.46 1.46
N TYR A 235 16.53 15.65 0.43
CA TYR A 235 16.55 14.19 0.52
C TYR A 235 17.88 13.69 1.08
N ALA A 236 18.99 14.12 0.49
CA ALA A 236 20.32 13.76 0.96
C ALA A 236 20.56 14.16 2.42
N GLN A 237 20.16 15.37 2.83
CA GLN A 237 20.29 15.80 4.22
C GLN A 237 19.47 14.92 5.18
N THR A 238 18.23 14.59 4.82
CA THR A 238 17.33 13.78 5.65
C THR A 238 17.83 12.33 5.76
N SER A 239 18.22 11.71 4.65
CA SER A 239 18.75 10.34 4.64
C SER A 239 20.11 10.23 5.35
N LEU A 240 20.99 11.25 5.24
CA LEU A 240 22.33 11.22 5.84
C LEU A 240 22.36 11.58 7.33
N LYS A 241 21.37 12.31 7.86
CA LYS A 241 21.25 12.60 9.30
C LYS A 241 21.16 11.33 10.16
N GLY A 242 20.71 10.21 9.60
CA GLY A 242 20.71 8.90 10.25
C GLY A 242 22.06 8.17 10.29
N ILE A 243 23.06 8.62 9.51
CA ILE A 243 24.36 7.94 9.32
C ILE A 243 25.44 8.55 10.25
N GLY A 244 25.13 9.67 10.92
CA GLY A 244 26.06 10.42 11.76
C GLY A 244 26.11 10.00 13.25
N LYS A 245 26.41 8.74 13.56
CA LYS A 245 27.19 8.44 14.77
C LYS A 245 28.54 7.92 14.33
N PRO A 246 29.58 8.77 14.25
CA PRO A 246 30.93 8.24 14.22
C PRO A 246 31.10 7.43 15.51
N GLN A 247 31.23 6.11 15.37
CA GLN A 247 31.89 5.31 16.40
C GLN A 247 33.30 5.89 16.45
N ILE A 248 33.53 6.75 17.45
CA ILE A 248 34.87 7.23 17.78
C ILE A 248 35.66 5.97 18.12
N TRP A 249 36.41 5.45 17.14
CA TRP A 249 37.44 4.46 17.39
C TRP A 249 38.40 5.10 18.39
N ASN A 250 38.32 4.66 19.64
CA ASN A 250 39.18 5.14 20.71
C ASN A 250 40.40 4.19 20.79
N PRO A 251 41.60 4.59 20.31
CA PRO A 251 42.77 3.72 20.33
C PRO A 251 43.35 3.53 21.75
N ALA A 252 42.79 4.17 22.78
CA ALA A 252 43.38 4.22 24.10
C ALA A 252 42.96 3.09 25.06
N ARG A 253 42.39 1.98 24.57
CA ARG A 253 41.97 0.85 25.43
C ARG A 253 42.94 -0.33 25.47
N GLU A 254 44.18 -0.14 25.01
CA GLU A 254 45.20 -1.21 25.02
C GLU A 254 46.36 -1.00 25.99
N ILE A 255 46.31 -0.02 26.90
CA ILE A 255 47.33 0.09 27.94
C ILE A 255 46.67 0.31 29.30
N LEU A 256 46.22 -0.78 29.91
CA LEU A 256 46.42 -1.10 31.33
C LEU A 256 46.28 -2.61 31.49
N ALA A 257 47.34 -3.32 31.10
CA ALA A 257 47.79 -4.54 31.77
C ALA A 257 48.58 -4.14 33.02
#